data_AF-D1AIB5-F1
#
_entry.id   AF-D1AIB5-F1
#
_cell.length_a   1.000
_cell.length_b   1.000
_cell.length_c   1.000
_cell.angle_alpha   90.00
_cell.angle_beta   90.00
_cell.angle_gamma   90.00
#
_symmetry.space_group_name_H-M   'P 1'
#
loop_
_entity.id
_entity.type
_entity.pdbx_description
1 polymer ?
#
loop_
_entity_poly.entity_id
_entity_poly.type
_entity_poly.pdbx_seq_one_letter_code
_entity_poly.pdbx_strand_id
1 'polypeptide(L)'
;MEKLKEAEKITGKKLRNFMTVDFGREEKTVPDTYSTVVENKNLYDFFEDIKFALGDDYTVFIGTTNFLAPINDTDIKKGKRYSELVITKKTTWDNVLRMAESDAINFGFETEDLINKIKEYDEKYGISISHAETDTVVLEFGKLPEDLVELTKDIYEFCPDIVDQGTGDINSIAESLEGTSSIFLWWD
;
A
#
# COMPACT_ATOMS: atom_id res chain seq x y z
N MET A 1 -6.89 -22.67 0.10
CA MET A 1 -7.39 -22.87 1.48
C MET A 1 -6.29 -23.10 2.50
N GLU A 2 -5.43 -24.12 2.38
CA GLU A 2 -4.47 -24.47 3.46
C GLU A 2 -3.45 -23.36 3.75
N LYS A 3 -2.85 -22.76 2.72
CA LYS A 3 -1.95 -21.61 2.87
C LYS A 3 -2.60 -20.41 3.55
N LEU A 4 -3.86 -20.09 3.24
CA LEU A 4 -4.59 -18.97 3.87
C LEU A 4 -4.80 -19.17 5.37
N LYS A 5 -4.89 -20.43 5.85
CA LYS A 5 -4.94 -20.70 7.31
C LYS A 5 -3.64 -20.34 8.02
N GLU A 6 -2.51 -20.32 7.32
CA GLU A 6 -1.24 -19.90 7.94
C GLU A 6 -1.26 -18.40 8.24
N ALA A 7 -1.88 -17.57 7.37
CA ALA A 7 -2.07 -16.15 7.67
C ALA A 7 -2.97 -15.92 8.90
N GLU A 8 -4.01 -16.74 9.08
CA GLU A 8 -4.84 -16.70 10.29
C GLU A 8 -4.06 -17.10 11.54
N LYS A 9 -3.15 -18.08 11.42
CA LYS A 9 -2.30 -18.55 12.52
C LYS A 9 -1.23 -17.51 12.90
N ILE A 10 -0.60 -16.85 11.92
CA ILE A 10 0.39 -15.78 12.13
C ILE A 10 -0.26 -14.62 12.88
N THR A 11 -1.41 -14.14 12.41
CA THR A 11 -2.07 -12.96 12.98
C THR A 11 -2.92 -13.26 14.21
N GLY A 12 -3.30 -14.52 14.42
CA GLY A 12 -4.29 -14.93 15.43
C GLY A 12 -5.71 -14.41 15.13
N LYS A 13 -5.97 -13.97 13.90
CA LYS A 13 -7.24 -13.39 13.44
C LYS A 13 -7.81 -14.22 12.30
N LYS A 14 -9.14 -14.26 12.21
CA LYS A 14 -9.80 -14.85 11.03
C LYS A 14 -9.72 -13.91 9.86
N LEU A 15 -9.53 -14.46 8.66
CA LEU A 15 -9.62 -13.70 7.43
C LEU A 15 -11.08 -13.34 7.13
N ARG A 16 -11.28 -12.12 6.62
CA ARG A 16 -12.53 -11.62 6.04
C ARG A 16 -12.47 -11.81 4.53
N ASN A 17 -13.60 -11.96 3.86
CA ASN A 17 -13.72 -12.15 2.40
C ASN A 17 -13.94 -10.84 1.64
N PHE A 18 -13.49 -9.74 2.21
CA PHE A 18 -13.52 -8.39 1.64
C PHE A 18 -12.29 -7.64 2.12
N MET A 19 -11.91 -6.61 1.37
CA MET A 19 -10.96 -5.56 1.80
C MET A 19 -11.72 -4.26 2.03
N THR A 20 -11.06 -3.23 2.53
CA THR A 20 -11.69 -1.92 2.70
C THR A 20 -11.13 -0.86 1.74
N VAL A 21 -12.02 0.05 1.33
CA VAL A 21 -11.72 1.23 0.50
C VAL A 21 -12.42 2.46 1.11
N ASP A 22 -12.27 3.64 0.50
CA ASP A 22 -12.74 4.93 1.05
C ASP A 22 -12.39 5.09 2.54
N PHE A 23 -11.10 5.04 2.85
CA PHE A 23 -10.60 5.18 4.22
C PHE A 23 -11.30 4.22 5.21
N GLY A 24 -11.60 3.01 4.78
CA GLY A 24 -12.25 2.02 5.64
C GLY A 24 -13.78 2.12 5.73
N ARG A 25 -14.43 3.06 5.03
CA ARG A 25 -15.88 3.25 5.07
C ARG A 25 -16.66 2.24 4.27
N GLU A 26 -16.03 1.69 3.24
CA GLU A 26 -16.67 0.74 2.33
C GLU A 26 -15.97 -0.62 2.35
N GLU A 27 -16.79 -1.68 2.32
CA GLU A 27 -16.32 -3.05 2.14
C GLU A 27 -16.34 -3.40 0.65
N LYS A 28 -15.19 -3.83 0.10
CA LYS A 28 -15.07 -4.24 -1.29
C LYS A 28 -14.77 -5.73 -1.38
N THR A 29 -15.66 -6.45 -2.06
CA THR A 29 -15.47 -7.88 -2.36
C THR A 29 -14.80 -8.04 -3.72
N VAL A 30 -13.60 -8.62 -3.72
CA VAL A 30 -12.87 -9.01 -4.93
C VAL A 30 -12.69 -10.53 -4.91
N PRO A 31 -12.90 -11.26 -6.02
CA PRO A 31 -12.68 -12.71 -6.06
C PRO A 31 -11.29 -13.08 -5.54
N ASP A 32 -11.22 -14.18 -4.77
CA ASP A 32 -9.98 -14.70 -4.17
C ASP A 32 -9.17 -13.69 -3.33
N THR A 33 -9.84 -12.64 -2.84
CA THR A 33 -9.25 -11.62 -1.97
C THR A 33 -9.81 -11.74 -0.55
N TYR A 34 -8.92 -11.60 0.40
CA TYR A 34 -9.19 -11.67 1.82
C TYR A 34 -8.45 -10.56 2.55
N SER A 35 -8.90 -10.19 3.74
CA SER A 35 -8.15 -9.26 4.58
C SER A 35 -8.30 -9.54 6.06
N THR A 36 -7.39 -8.98 6.84
CA THR A 36 -7.46 -8.94 8.30
C THR A 36 -6.99 -7.60 8.82
N VAL A 37 -7.47 -7.20 9.99
CA VAL A 37 -7.07 -5.95 10.63
C VAL A 37 -6.19 -6.27 11.83
N VAL A 38 -5.02 -5.64 11.87
CA VAL A 38 -3.98 -5.86 12.88
C VAL A 38 -3.58 -4.54 13.52
N GLU A 39 -3.11 -4.59 14.77
CA GLU A 39 -2.60 -3.39 15.47
C GLU A 39 -1.30 -2.92 14.79
N ASN A 40 -1.15 -1.61 14.55
CA ASN A 40 -0.05 -1.05 13.73
C ASN A 40 1.34 -1.50 14.20
N LYS A 41 1.53 -1.70 15.51
CA LYS A 41 2.82 -2.14 16.07
C LYS A 41 3.29 -3.51 15.56
N ASN A 42 2.39 -4.33 15.02
CA ASN A 42 2.69 -5.65 14.49
C ASN A 42 2.57 -5.69 12.94
N LEU A 43 2.27 -4.57 12.29
CA LEU A 43 1.86 -4.55 10.88
C LEU A 43 2.95 -5.12 9.96
N TYR A 44 4.17 -4.57 10.03
CA TYR A 44 5.27 -4.96 9.15
C TYR A 44 5.78 -6.37 9.44
N ASP A 45 5.84 -6.77 10.72
CA ASP A 45 6.21 -8.15 11.09
C ASP A 45 5.22 -9.15 10.49
N PHE A 46 3.91 -8.92 10.64
CA PHE A 46 2.89 -9.79 10.05
C PHE A 46 2.85 -9.72 8.52
N PHE A 47 3.09 -8.54 7.93
CA PHE A 47 3.17 -8.38 6.49
C PHE A 47 4.26 -9.28 5.89
N GLU A 48 5.48 -9.23 6.44
CA GLU A 48 6.60 -10.01 5.96
C GLU A 48 6.44 -11.51 6.26
N ASP A 49 5.96 -11.88 7.46
CA ASP A 49 5.70 -13.27 7.82
C ASP A 49 4.65 -13.92 6.89
N ILE A 50 3.57 -13.19 6.56
CA ILE A 50 2.53 -13.69 5.66
C ILE A 50 3.07 -13.79 4.23
N LYS A 51 3.79 -12.77 3.73
CA LYS A 51 4.43 -12.81 2.41
C LYS A 51 5.32 -14.04 2.29
N PHE A 52 6.16 -14.28 3.29
CA PHE A 52 7.05 -15.44 3.33
C PHE A 52 6.28 -16.76 3.35
N ALA A 53 5.25 -16.89 4.20
CA ALA A 53 4.48 -18.12 4.36
C ALA A 53 3.65 -18.48 3.13
N LEU A 54 3.08 -17.48 2.45
CA LEU A 54 2.23 -17.70 1.28
C LEU A 54 3.06 -17.89 0.00
N GLY A 55 4.19 -17.20 -0.10
CA GLY A 55 5.06 -17.15 -1.28
C GLY A 55 4.36 -16.57 -2.50
N ASP A 56 4.96 -16.78 -3.68
CA ASP A 56 4.56 -16.15 -4.95
C ASP A 56 3.17 -16.54 -5.48
N ASP A 57 2.45 -17.43 -4.79
CA ASP A 57 1.08 -17.81 -5.15
C ASP A 57 0.06 -16.71 -4.85
N TYR A 58 0.43 -15.77 -3.98
CA TYR A 58 -0.42 -14.68 -3.49
C TYR A 58 0.32 -13.35 -3.60
N THR A 59 -0.47 -12.29 -3.77
CA THR A 59 -0.02 -10.92 -3.54
C THR A 59 -0.53 -10.51 -2.16
N VAL A 60 0.37 -9.95 -1.35
CA VAL A 60 0.04 -9.41 -0.03
C VAL A 60 0.44 -7.94 -0.05
N PHE A 61 -0.45 -7.06 0.36
CA PHE A 61 -0.20 -5.62 0.47
C PHE A 61 -0.89 -5.06 1.70
N ILE A 62 -0.35 -3.96 2.23
CA ILE A 62 -0.99 -3.16 3.26
C ILE A 62 -2.15 -2.42 2.58
N GLY A 63 -3.36 -2.55 3.14
CA GLY A 63 -4.56 -1.83 2.69
C GLY A 63 -4.78 -0.60 3.56
N THR A 64 -6.03 -0.29 3.91
CA THR A 64 -6.36 0.89 4.72
C THR A 64 -5.53 0.96 6.01
N THR A 65 -4.83 2.07 6.22
CA THR A 65 -4.11 2.38 7.46
C THR A 65 -4.74 3.52 8.24
N ASN A 66 -5.54 4.36 7.57
CA ASN A 66 -6.30 5.45 8.18
C ASN A 66 -7.81 5.19 8.11
N PHE A 67 -8.32 4.38 9.04
CA PHE A 67 -9.75 4.09 9.10
C PHE A 67 -10.57 5.26 9.66
N LEU A 68 -11.48 5.78 8.85
CA LEU A 68 -12.45 6.81 9.23
C LEU A 68 -13.80 6.21 9.64
N ALA A 69 -14.06 4.94 9.31
CA ALA A 69 -15.12 4.16 9.93
C ALA A 69 -14.65 3.48 11.23
N PRO A 70 -15.53 3.29 12.22
CA PRO A 70 -15.15 2.63 13.47
C PRO A 70 -14.73 1.17 13.23
N ILE A 71 -13.47 0.86 13.45
CA ILE A 71 -13.01 -0.52 13.60
C ILE A 71 -13.21 -0.91 15.07
N ASN A 72 -14.37 -1.46 15.41
CA ASN A 72 -14.73 -1.83 16.79
C ASN A 72 -14.43 -0.73 17.83
N ASP A 73 -15.46 0.07 18.14
CA ASP A 73 -15.46 1.25 19.04
C ASP A 73 -14.72 1.12 20.39
N THR A 74 -14.43 -0.09 20.87
CA THR A 74 -13.79 -0.35 22.16
C THR A 74 -12.27 -0.15 22.17
N ASP A 75 -11.59 -0.27 21.02
CA ASP A 75 -10.13 -0.16 20.96
C ASP A 75 -9.63 1.22 20.49
N ILE A 76 -10.40 1.93 19.65
CA ILE A 76 -10.12 3.33 19.28
C ILE A 76 -10.11 4.22 20.54
N LYS A 77 -11.02 3.98 21.48
CA LYS A 77 -11.08 4.68 22.78
C LYS A 77 -9.84 4.44 23.66
N LYS A 78 -9.03 3.42 23.37
CA LYS A 78 -7.79 3.10 24.08
C LYS A 78 -6.54 3.64 23.36
N GLY A 79 -6.72 4.44 22.31
CA GLY A 79 -5.61 5.02 21.53
C GLY A 79 -4.87 4.02 20.65
N LYS A 80 -5.43 2.83 20.43
CA LYS A 80 -4.84 1.84 19.51
C LYS A 80 -5.13 2.22 18.06
N ARG A 81 -4.12 2.10 17.21
CA ARG A 81 -4.24 2.23 15.75
C ARG A 81 -4.18 0.86 15.10
N TYR A 82 -4.89 0.73 13.99
CA TYR A 82 -5.05 -0.51 13.27
C TYR A 82 -4.87 -0.27 11.77
N SER A 83 -4.37 -1.29 11.09
CA SER A 83 -4.16 -1.30 9.64
C SER A 83 -4.64 -2.62 9.05
N GLU A 84 -5.05 -2.56 7.79
CA GLU A 84 -5.47 -3.72 7.02
C GLU A 84 -4.27 -4.42 6.36
N LEU A 85 -4.25 -5.74 6.43
CA LEU A 85 -3.43 -6.58 5.56
C LEU A 85 -4.36 -7.27 4.57
N VAL A 86 -4.12 -7.06 3.28
CA VAL A 86 -4.87 -7.64 2.18
C VAL A 86 -4.07 -8.78 1.55
N ILE A 87 -4.74 -9.90 1.31
CA ILE A 87 -4.18 -11.12 0.73
C ILE A 87 -5.06 -11.50 -0.46
N THR A 88 -4.49 -11.50 -1.65
CA THR A 88 -5.21 -11.88 -2.87
C THR A 88 -4.43 -12.91 -3.67
N LYS A 89 -5.11 -13.68 -4.53
CA LYS A 89 -4.41 -14.54 -5.50
C LYS A 89 -3.44 -13.69 -6.31
N LYS A 90 -2.26 -14.23 -6.63
CA LYS A 90 -1.20 -13.51 -7.36
C LYS A 90 -1.78 -12.64 -8.47
N THR A 91 -1.51 -11.34 -8.38
CA THR A 91 -1.96 -10.32 -9.32
C THR A 91 -0.84 -9.32 -9.62
N THR A 92 -1.06 -8.45 -10.59
CA THR A 92 -0.12 -7.40 -11.01
C THR A 92 -0.28 -6.14 -10.16
N TRP A 93 0.74 -5.28 -10.15
CA TRP A 93 0.74 -4.05 -9.35
C TRP A 93 -0.41 -3.08 -9.76
N ASP A 94 -0.74 -3.00 -11.04
CA ASP A 94 -1.83 -2.14 -11.54
C ASP A 94 -3.20 -2.63 -11.07
N ASN A 95 -3.39 -3.95 -10.93
CA ASN A 95 -4.58 -4.50 -10.30
C ASN A 95 -4.65 -4.19 -8.80
N VAL A 96 -3.52 -4.12 -8.09
CA VAL A 96 -3.52 -3.70 -6.68
C VAL A 96 -4.08 -2.29 -6.55
N LEU A 97 -3.69 -1.34 -7.42
CA LEU A 97 -4.24 0.02 -7.43
C LEU A 97 -5.75 0.04 -7.72
N ARG A 98 -6.21 -0.72 -8.74
CA ARG A 98 -7.66 -0.84 -9.04
C ARG A 98 -8.45 -1.48 -7.90
N MET A 99 -7.83 -2.40 -7.17
CA MET A 99 -8.45 -3.04 -6.00
C MET A 99 -8.59 -2.05 -4.85
N ALA A 100 -7.52 -1.31 -4.55
CA ALA A 100 -7.50 -0.29 -3.49
C ALA A 100 -8.31 0.97 -3.81
N GLU A 101 -8.65 1.19 -5.08
CA GLU A 101 -9.27 2.43 -5.56
C GLU A 101 -8.42 3.65 -5.20
N SER A 102 -7.10 3.48 -5.31
CA SER A 102 -6.15 4.56 -5.07
C SER A 102 -6.32 5.62 -6.15
N ASP A 103 -6.48 6.87 -5.75
CA ASP A 103 -6.51 8.02 -6.63
C ASP A 103 -5.81 9.22 -5.98
N ALA A 104 -5.67 10.30 -6.74
CA ALA A 104 -5.22 11.58 -6.24
C ALA A 104 -6.19 12.65 -6.75
N ILE A 105 -7.48 12.46 -6.44
CA ILE A 105 -8.56 13.26 -7.02
C ILE A 105 -8.44 14.75 -6.71
N ASN A 106 -7.82 15.12 -5.59
CA ASN A 106 -7.45 16.49 -5.21
C ASN A 106 -6.44 17.13 -6.18
N PHE A 107 -5.62 16.34 -6.86
CA PHE A 107 -4.73 16.77 -7.96
C PHE A 107 -5.33 16.50 -9.35
N GLY A 108 -6.55 15.97 -9.42
CA GLY A 108 -7.25 15.68 -10.67
C GLY A 108 -6.80 14.37 -11.34
N PHE A 109 -6.20 13.44 -10.59
CA PHE A 109 -5.82 12.12 -11.09
C PHE A 109 -6.77 11.05 -10.58
N GLU A 110 -7.32 10.25 -11.48
CA GLU A 110 -8.04 9.02 -11.15
C GLU A 110 -7.07 7.82 -11.08
N THR A 111 -7.54 6.65 -10.65
CA THR A 111 -6.71 5.43 -10.55
C THR A 111 -5.97 5.08 -11.84
N GLU A 112 -6.60 5.26 -13.00
CA GLU A 112 -5.95 4.95 -14.28
C GLU A 112 -4.86 5.96 -14.65
N ASP A 113 -4.94 7.21 -14.19
CA ASP A 113 -3.87 8.19 -14.36
C ASP A 113 -2.65 7.80 -13.53
N LEU A 114 -2.86 7.35 -12.29
CA LEU A 114 -1.78 6.82 -11.46
C LEU A 114 -1.12 5.61 -12.13
N ILE A 115 -1.91 4.67 -12.66
CA ILE A 115 -1.40 3.50 -13.37
C ILE A 115 -0.57 3.91 -14.59
N ASN A 116 -1.05 4.86 -15.40
CA ASN A 116 -0.32 5.33 -16.57
C ASN A 116 1.03 5.92 -16.19
N LYS A 117 1.10 6.72 -15.12
CA LYS A 117 2.36 7.28 -14.64
C LYS A 117 3.29 6.20 -14.08
N ILE A 118 2.79 5.33 -13.22
CA ILE A 118 3.60 4.28 -12.58
C ILE A 118 4.13 3.28 -13.61
N LYS A 119 3.42 3.07 -14.72
CA LYS A 119 3.91 2.24 -15.83
C LYS A 119 5.20 2.79 -16.45
N GLU A 120 5.37 4.11 -16.52
CA GLU A 120 6.63 4.71 -16.99
C GLU A 120 7.82 4.34 -16.07
N TYR A 121 7.57 4.22 -14.77
CA TYR A 121 8.55 3.76 -13.80
C TYR A 121 8.79 2.26 -13.91
N ASP A 122 7.73 1.46 -14.03
CA ASP A 122 7.81 0.00 -14.17
C ASP A 122 8.64 -0.41 -15.40
N GLU A 123 8.42 0.23 -16.54
CA GLU A 123 9.19 -0.04 -17.77
C GLU A 123 10.69 0.23 -17.62
N LYS A 124 11.07 1.23 -16.80
CA LYS A 124 12.47 1.64 -16.59
C LYS A 124 13.14 0.88 -15.47
N TYR A 125 12.43 0.68 -14.36
CA TYR A 125 12.99 0.35 -13.06
C TYR A 125 12.40 -0.94 -12.45
N GLY A 126 11.27 -1.42 -12.98
CA GLY A 126 10.48 -2.48 -12.38
C GLY A 126 9.82 -2.02 -11.09
N ILE A 127 8.51 -2.24 -10.96
CA ILE A 127 7.73 -1.79 -9.81
C ILE A 127 6.96 -2.95 -9.19
N SER A 128 6.92 -2.95 -7.87
CA SER A 128 5.91 -3.66 -7.08
C SER A 128 5.30 -2.73 -6.04
N ILE A 129 4.17 -3.12 -5.47
CA ILE A 129 3.43 -2.32 -4.48
C ILE A 129 3.36 -3.08 -3.17
N SER A 130 3.84 -2.46 -2.09
CA SER A 130 3.74 -3.00 -0.73
C SER A 130 2.57 -2.42 0.06
N HIS A 131 2.08 -1.24 -0.32
CA HIS A 131 0.93 -0.57 0.29
C HIS A 131 0.12 0.15 -0.79
N ALA A 132 -1.20 -0.04 -0.79
CA ALA A 132 -2.14 0.79 -1.53
C ALA A 132 -3.43 0.96 -0.72
N GLU A 133 -3.79 2.22 -0.45
CA GLU A 133 -5.10 2.63 0.07
C GLU A 133 -5.59 3.86 -0.72
N THR A 134 -6.68 4.48 -0.27
CA THR A 134 -7.41 5.51 -1.04
C THR A 134 -6.52 6.63 -1.58
N ASP A 135 -5.65 7.20 -0.76
CA ASP A 135 -4.82 8.36 -1.08
C ASP A 135 -3.31 8.09 -0.95
N THR A 136 -2.92 6.83 -0.72
CA THR A 136 -1.56 6.46 -0.33
C THR A 136 -1.11 5.21 -1.06
N VAL A 137 0.10 5.26 -1.63
CA VAL A 137 0.73 4.15 -2.35
C VAL A 137 2.21 4.07 -1.98
N VAL A 138 2.71 2.87 -1.66
CA VAL A 138 4.15 2.62 -1.53
C VAL A 138 4.63 1.81 -2.72
N LEU A 139 5.50 2.42 -3.53
CA LEU A 139 6.16 1.77 -4.65
C LEU A 139 7.52 1.22 -4.20
N GLU A 140 7.82 0.00 -4.62
CA GLU A 140 9.11 -0.67 -4.43
C GLU A 140 9.78 -0.81 -5.81
N PHE A 141 10.95 -0.21 -5.97
CA PHE A 141 11.73 -0.21 -7.21
C PHE A 141 12.62 -1.46 -7.27
N GLY A 142 12.55 -2.20 -8.38
CA GLY A 142 13.41 -3.36 -8.62
C GLY A 142 14.87 -2.97 -8.88
N LYS A 143 15.10 -1.77 -9.40
CA LYS A 143 16.41 -1.13 -9.53
C LYS A 143 16.25 0.39 -9.57
N LEU A 144 17.25 1.12 -9.11
CA LEU A 144 17.29 2.58 -9.18
C LEU A 144 18.21 3.05 -10.32
N PRO A 145 17.99 4.25 -10.89
CA PRO A 145 18.98 4.88 -11.75
C PRO A 145 20.24 5.25 -10.94
N GLU A 146 21.39 5.36 -11.61
CA GLU A 146 22.65 5.79 -10.96
C GLU A 146 22.57 7.23 -10.43
N ASP A 147 21.78 8.08 -11.09
CA ASP A 147 21.50 9.46 -10.68
C ASP A 147 20.00 9.61 -10.42
N LEU A 148 19.64 9.91 -9.16
CA LEU A 148 18.26 10.03 -8.70
C LEU A 148 17.63 11.39 -9.01
N VAL A 149 18.40 12.39 -9.43
CA VAL A 149 17.94 13.79 -9.53
C VAL A 149 16.70 13.95 -10.43
N GLU A 150 16.67 13.28 -11.58
CA GLU A 150 15.51 13.38 -12.48
C GLU A 150 14.32 12.57 -11.98
N LEU A 151 14.57 11.44 -11.32
CA LEU A 151 13.50 10.63 -10.72
C LEU A 151 12.85 11.36 -9.54
N THR A 152 13.61 12.03 -8.68
CA THR A 152 13.04 12.74 -7.53
C THR A 152 12.22 13.96 -7.92
N LYS A 153 12.66 14.69 -8.96
CA LYS A 153 11.85 15.79 -9.54
C LYS A 153 10.54 15.28 -10.12
N ASP A 154 10.59 14.22 -10.91
CA ASP A 154 9.39 13.63 -11.52
C ASP A 154 8.42 13.08 -10.46
N ILE A 155 8.94 12.47 -9.39
CA ILE A 155 8.13 12.04 -8.24
C ILE A 155 7.50 13.25 -7.53
N TYR A 156 8.26 14.33 -7.30
CA TYR A 156 7.71 15.53 -6.66
C TYR A 156 6.63 16.18 -7.51
N GLU A 157 6.81 16.27 -8.83
CA GLU A 157 5.77 16.79 -9.74
C GLU A 157 4.51 15.92 -9.73
N PHE A 158 4.67 14.60 -9.61
CA PHE A 158 3.56 13.64 -9.58
C PHE A 158 2.84 13.60 -8.22
N CYS A 159 3.56 13.78 -7.12
CA CYS A 159 3.05 13.69 -5.75
C CYS A 159 3.66 14.79 -4.89
N PRO A 160 3.23 16.07 -5.04
CA PRO A 160 3.86 17.20 -4.36
C PRO A 160 3.82 17.10 -2.82
N ASP A 161 2.74 16.53 -2.29
CA ASP A 161 2.50 16.44 -0.84
C ASP A 161 3.52 15.57 -0.10
N ILE A 162 4.22 14.67 -0.78
CA ILE A 162 5.33 13.92 -0.18
C ILE A 162 6.39 14.87 0.40
N VAL A 163 6.54 16.07 -0.18
CA VAL A 163 7.43 17.13 0.29
C VAL A 163 6.63 18.23 0.98
N ASP A 164 5.59 18.77 0.34
CA ASP A 164 4.91 19.98 0.78
C ASP A 164 4.18 19.79 2.12
N GLN A 165 3.70 18.56 2.38
CA GLN A 165 3.03 18.16 3.62
C GLN A 165 3.80 17.06 4.40
N GLY A 166 4.70 16.35 3.71
CA GLY A 166 5.48 15.25 4.26
C GLY A 166 6.88 15.67 4.73
N THR A 167 7.91 15.32 3.95
CA THR A 167 9.33 15.40 4.34
C THR A 167 9.84 16.83 4.47
N GLY A 168 9.23 17.80 3.79
CA GLY A 168 9.66 19.19 3.74
C GLY A 168 10.89 19.46 2.86
N ASP A 169 11.50 18.43 2.27
CA ASP A 169 12.61 18.57 1.33
C ASP A 169 12.59 17.46 0.25
N ILE A 170 12.83 17.87 -1.00
CA ILE A 170 12.97 16.97 -2.15
C ILE A 170 14.18 16.04 -2.00
N ASN A 171 15.23 16.45 -1.29
CA ASN A 171 16.40 15.60 -1.05
C ASN A 171 16.03 14.35 -0.21
N SER A 172 15.01 14.44 0.65
CA SER A 172 14.53 13.29 1.43
C SER A 172 13.87 12.21 0.57
N ILE A 173 13.42 12.55 -0.65
CA ILE A 173 12.98 11.54 -1.64
C ILE A 173 14.17 10.70 -2.07
N ALA A 174 15.30 11.32 -2.40
CA ALA A 174 16.52 10.61 -2.80
C ALA A 174 17.02 9.72 -1.66
N GLU A 175 17.09 10.25 -0.44
CA GLU A 175 17.52 9.49 0.75
C GLU A 175 16.63 8.26 0.99
N SER A 176 15.31 8.39 0.80
CA SER A 176 14.37 7.27 0.92
C SER A 176 14.68 6.20 -0.13
N LEU A 177 14.81 6.59 -1.40
CA LEU A 177 15.14 5.67 -2.49
C LEU A 177 16.49 4.98 -2.26
N GLU A 178 17.54 5.69 -1.88
CA GLU A 178 18.85 5.08 -1.60
C GLU A 178 18.82 4.09 -0.42
N GLY A 179 18.04 4.39 0.62
CA GLY A 179 17.96 3.58 1.82
C GLY A 179 17.09 2.33 1.68
N THR A 180 15.97 2.42 0.96
CA THR A 180 14.95 1.37 0.93
C THR A 180 14.60 0.87 -0.46
N SER A 181 15.01 1.58 -1.52
CA SER A 181 14.50 1.39 -2.89
C SER A 181 12.97 1.51 -2.97
N SER A 182 12.37 2.27 -2.06
CA SER A 182 10.92 2.47 -2.03
C SER A 182 10.55 3.93 -1.81
N ILE A 183 9.34 4.29 -2.22
CA ILE A 183 8.80 5.63 -2.01
C ILE A 183 7.36 5.57 -1.52
N PHE A 184 7.06 6.36 -0.50
CA PHE A 184 5.73 6.55 0.06
C PHE A 184 5.08 7.76 -0.61
N LEU A 185 4.11 7.51 -1.50
CA LEU A 185 3.31 8.54 -2.17
C LEU A 185 2.02 8.75 -1.39
N TRP A 186 1.67 10.01 -1.14
CA TRP A 186 0.48 10.42 -0.42
C TRP A 186 -0.04 11.73 -1.00
N TRP A 187 -1.34 11.80 -1.28
CA TRP A 187 -2.01 12.95 -1.88
C TRP A 187 -3.19 13.40 -0.99
N ASP A 188 -3.09 14.56 -0.30
CA ASP A 188 -4.10 15.08 0.67
C ASP A 188 -4.62 16.49 0.32
#